data_AF-A0A7V6WKE5-F1
#
_entry.id   AF-A0A7V6WKE5-F1
#
_cell.length_a   1.000
_cell.length_b   1.000
_cell.length_c   1.000
_cell.angle_alpha   90.00
_cell.angle_beta   90.00
_cell.angle_gamma   90.00
#
_symmetry.space_group_name_H-M   'P 1'
#
loop_
_entity.id
_entity.type
_entity.pdbx_description
1 polymer ?
#
loop_
_entity_poly.entity_id
_entity_poly.type
_entity_poly.pdbx_seq_one_letter_code
_entity_poly.pdbx_strand_id
1 'polypeptide(L)'
;MKKIELLQFKKLKDKKILHFITTKQGGVSYGDYADFNLALHVGDEDGLVMENRRKLAENLKVRLEQFVFLNQVHGKRVLVV
;
A
#
# COMPACT_ATOMS: atom_id res chain seq x y z
N MET A 1 -0.36 -9.29 15.32
CA MET A 1 -0.37 -9.06 13.86
C MET A 1 1.06 -9.07 13.34
N LYS A 2 1.31 -9.62 12.15
CA LYS A 2 2.61 -9.46 11.48
C LYS A 2 2.84 -7.97 11.21
N LYS A 3 4.02 -7.46 11.57
CA LYS A 3 4.44 -6.09 11.27
C LYS A 3 4.77 -6.03 9.77
N ILE A 4 4.24 -5.04 9.05
CA ILE A 4 4.65 -4.79 7.67
C ILE A 4 5.96 -4.00 7.67
N GLU A 5 6.84 -4.31 6.74
CA GLU A 5 8.08 -3.57 6.55
C GLU A 5 7.84 -2.39 5.61
N LEU A 6 8.17 -1.18 6.06
CA LEU A 6 8.11 0.03 5.26
C LEU A 6 9.52 0.60 5.10
N LEU A 7 9.94 0.74 3.85
CA LEU A 7 11.24 1.31 3.50
C LEU A 7 11.11 2.82 3.31
N GLN A 8 12.22 3.53 3.47
CA GLN A 8 12.29 4.99 3.34
C GLN A 8 13.57 5.42 2.62
N PHE A 9 13.45 6.37 1.70
CA PHE A 9 14.59 7.11 1.18
C PHE A 9 15.24 7.98 2.26
N LYS A 10 16.55 7.79 2.48
CA LYS A 10 17.33 8.54 3.47
C LYS A 10 17.19 10.06 3.33
N LYS A 11 17.12 10.58 2.09
CA LYS A 11 17.02 12.02 1.81
C LYS A 11 15.70 12.67 2.27
N LEU A 12 14.66 11.87 2.50
CA LEU A 12 13.32 12.36 2.88
C LEU A 12 13.00 12.13 4.36
N LYS A 13 13.83 11.37 5.08
CA LYS A 13 13.56 10.93 6.47
C LYS A 13 13.37 12.08 7.46
N ASP A 14 14.14 13.16 7.31
CA ASP A 14 14.11 14.31 8.23
C ASP A 14 13.23 15.46 7.72
N LYS A 15 12.39 15.19 6.71
CA LYS A 15 11.47 16.18 6.14
C LYS A 15 10.10 16.07 6.82
N LYS A 16 9.35 17.18 6.84
CA LYS A 16 7.97 17.21 7.36
C LYS A 16 6.97 16.61 6.36
N ILE A 17 7.26 15.41 5.86
CA ILE A 17 6.42 14.65 4.94
C ILE A 17 6.36 13.19 5.40
N LEU A 18 5.18 12.58 5.34
CA LEU A 18 5.04 11.14 5.51
C LEU A 18 5.32 10.48 4.15
N HIS A 19 6.32 9.61 4.08
CA HIS A 19 6.64 8.85 2.88
C HIS A 19 7.09 7.43 3.25
N PHE A 20 6.84 6.49 2.35
CA PHE A 20 7.17 5.08 2.53
C PHE A 20 7.22 4.36 1.17
N ILE A 21 7.86 3.20 1.16
CA ILE A 21 7.78 2.19 0.10
C ILE A 21 7.39 0.88 0.78
N THR A 22 6.35 0.22 0.27
CA THR A 22 5.92 -1.09 0.77
C THR A 22 6.81 -2.19 0.23
N THR A 23 7.03 -3.25 1.00
CA THR A 23 7.56 -4.53 0.50
C THR A 23 6.42 -5.51 0.29
N LYS A 24 6.73 -6.73 -0.21
CA LYS A 24 5.72 -7.78 -0.37
C LYS A 24 5.35 -8.53 0.92
N GLN A 25 5.96 -8.18 2.07
CA GLN A 25 5.90 -8.98 3.30
C GLN A 25 4.94 -8.41 4.36
N GLY A 26 4.33 -9.30 5.15
CA GLY A 26 3.55 -8.93 6.34
C GLY A 26 2.03 -8.81 6.14
N GLY A 27 1.54 -9.16 4.95
CA GLY A 27 0.13 -9.11 4.62
C GLY A 27 -0.68 -10.34 5.04
N VAL A 28 -1.74 -10.63 4.28
CA VAL A 28 -2.65 -11.76 4.46
C VAL A 28 -2.94 -12.53 3.18
N SER A 29 -2.47 -12.04 2.02
CA SER A 29 -2.68 -12.74 0.74
C SER A 29 -1.84 -14.01 0.69
N TYR A 30 -2.25 -14.97 -0.13
CA TYR A 30 -1.58 -16.27 -0.27
C TYR A 30 -1.25 -16.59 -1.74
N GLY A 31 -0.52 -17.68 -1.97
CA GLY A 31 -0.11 -18.11 -3.31
C GLY A 31 0.74 -17.07 -4.03
N ASP A 32 0.42 -16.81 -5.30
CA ASP A 32 1.15 -15.86 -6.15
C ASP A 32 1.06 -14.40 -5.64
N TYR A 33 0.05 -14.10 -4.81
CA TYR A 33 -0.16 -12.77 -4.22
C TYR A 33 0.46 -12.63 -2.83
N ALA A 34 1.06 -13.70 -2.29
CA ALA A 34 1.63 -13.67 -0.94
C ALA A 34 2.77 -12.63 -0.84
N ASP A 35 2.84 -11.82 0.22
CA ASP A 35 1.99 -11.76 1.42
C ASP A 35 1.11 -10.48 1.42
N PHE A 36 1.63 -9.37 0.91
CA PHE A 36 1.08 -8.01 1.05
C PHE A 36 0.66 -7.36 -0.27
N ASN A 37 -0.28 -7.97 -0.99
CA ASN A 37 -0.84 -7.40 -2.20
C ASN A 37 -1.84 -6.26 -1.90
N LEU A 38 -1.70 -5.13 -2.60
CA LEU A 38 -2.57 -3.95 -2.48
C LEU A 38 -3.44 -3.71 -3.74
N ALA A 39 -3.32 -4.56 -4.76
CA ALA A 39 -3.96 -4.39 -6.06
C ALA A 39 -5.28 -5.18 -6.16
N LEU A 40 -6.37 -4.48 -6.47
CA LEU A 40 -7.72 -5.05 -6.67
C LEU A 40 -7.97 -5.56 -8.10
N HIS A 41 -6.99 -5.46 -9.00
CA HIS A 41 -7.19 -5.69 -10.45
C HIS A 41 -6.34 -6.85 -10.99
N VAL A 42 -5.71 -7.62 -10.11
CA VAL A 42 -4.76 -8.68 -10.50
C VAL A 42 -5.31 -10.10 -10.30
N GLY A 43 -6.52 -10.24 -9.76
CA GLY A 43 -7.17 -11.54 -9.52
C GLY A 43 -6.95 -12.13 -8.11
N ASP A 44 -6.45 -11.33 -7.17
CA ASP A 44 -6.44 -11.70 -5.75
C ASP A 44 -7.83 -11.53 -5.13
N GLU A 45 -8.05 -12.10 -3.96
CA GLU A 45 -9.31 -11.96 -3.23
C GLU A 45 -9.44 -10.53 -2.66
N ASP A 46 -10.48 -9.80 -3.09
CA ASP A 46 -10.73 -8.40 -2.68
C ASP A 46 -10.70 -8.20 -1.16
N GLY A 47 -11.22 -9.17 -0.40
CA GLY A 47 -11.21 -9.14 1.07
C GLY A 47 -9.79 -9.09 1.65
N LEU A 48 -8.87 -9.89 1.11
CA LEU A 48 -7.46 -9.93 1.52
C LEU A 48 -6.73 -8.66 1.12
N VAL A 49 -7.00 -8.15 -0.08
CA VAL A 49 -6.42 -6.88 -0.56
C VAL A 49 -6.88 -5.71 0.31
N MET A 50 -8.17 -5.65 0.65
CA MET A 50 -8.69 -4.62 1.53
C MET A 50 -8.12 -4.73 2.94
N GLU A 51 -7.88 -5.93 3.45
CA GLU A 51 -7.20 -6.13 4.73
C GLU A 51 -5.74 -5.66 4.69
N ASN A 52 -5.01 -5.95 3.61
CA ASN A 52 -3.65 -5.42 3.41
C ASN A 52 -3.65 -3.89 3.37
N ARG A 53 -4.63 -3.26 2.71
CA ARG A 53 -4.79 -1.80 2.71
C ARG A 53 -5.10 -1.24 4.10
N ARG A 54 -5.94 -1.91 4.91
CA ARG A 54 -6.19 -1.51 6.31
C ARG A 54 -4.91 -1.59 7.15
N LYS A 55 -4.17 -2.70 7.07
CA LYS A 55 -2.88 -2.85 7.74
C LYS A 55 -1.88 -1.75 7.36
N LEU A 56 -1.84 -1.33 6.09
CA LEU A 56 -1.01 -0.22 5.65
C LEU A 56 -1.39 1.08 6.36
N ALA A 57 -2.69 1.42 6.34
CA ALA A 57 -3.22 2.62 6.98
C ALA A 57 -2.92 2.67 8.48
N GLU A 58 -3.13 1.56 9.19
CA GLU A 58 -2.84 1.42 10.62
C GLU A 58 -1.36 1.63 10.94
N ASN A 59 -0.44 1.02 10.17
CA ASN A 59 1.00 1.18 10.38
C ASN A 59 1.46 2.63 10.15
N LEU A 60 0.79 3.33 9.25
CA LEU A 60 1.06 4.73 8.94
C LEU A 60 0.30 5.71 9.84
N LYS A 61 -0.61 5.21 10.69
CA LYS A 61 -1.50 6.02 11.55
C LYS A 61 -2.31 7.05 10.76
N VAL A 62 -2.80 6.65 9.59
CA VAL A 62 -3.71 7.44 8.75
C VAL A 62 -5.01 6.68 8.54
N ARG A 63 -6.08 7.36 8.14
CA ARG A 63 -7.33 6.68 7.81
C ARG A 63 -7.24 6.06 6.43
N LEU A 64 -7.90 4.92 6.22
CA LEU A 64 -7.90 4.23 4.93
C LEU A 64 -8.46 5.11 3.80
N GLU A 65 -9.45 5.94 4.12
CA GLU A 65 -10.12 6.84 3.17
C GLU A 65 -9.21 7.98 2.68
N GLN A 66 -8.05 8.18 3.32
CA GLN A 66 -7.04 9.14 2.87
C GLN A 66 -6.17 8.58 1.74
N PHE A 67 -6.23 7.28 1.44
CA PHE A 67 -5.54 6.71 0.30
C PHE A 67 -6.35 6.91 -0.98
N VAL A 68 -5.66 7.36 -2.03
CA VAL A 68 -6.20 7.39 -3.39
C VAL A 68 -5.44 6.38 -4.24
N PHE A 69 -6.11 5.27 -4.60
CA PHE A 69 -5.58 4.28 -5.54
C PHE A 69 -6.14 4.56 -6.93
N LEU A 70 -5.26 4.78 -7.90
CA LEU A 70 -5.66 5.03 -9.28
C LEU A 70 -5.85 3.71 -10.05
N ASN A 71 -6.76 3.72 -11.02
CA ASN A 71 -6.73 2.73 -12.09
C ASN A 71 -5.63 3.13 -13.09
N GLN A 72 -4.46 2.51 -12.99
CA GLN A 72 -3.30 2.88 -13.80
C GLN A 72 -3.41 2.29 -15.22
N VAL A 73 -3.51 3.17 -16.22
CA VAL A 73 -3.70 2.80 -17.65
C VAL A 73 -2.43 2.96 -18.49
N HIS A 74 -1.26 3.06 -17.86
CA HIS A 74 0.02 3.33 -18.54
C HIS A 74 0.02 4.62 -19.41
N GLY A 75 -0.84 5.58 -19.06
CA GLY A 75 -0.90 6.89 -19.71
C GLY A 75 -0.06 7.95 -19.01
N LYS A 76 -0.24 9.22 -19.42
CA LYS A 76 0.49 10.40 -18.89
C LYS A 76 -0.40 11.46 -18.23
N ARG A 77 -1.66 11.12 -17.92
CA ARG A 77 -2.62 12.06 -17.31
C ARG A 77 -2.34 12.24 -15.83
N VAL A 78 -2.39 13.49 -15.36
CA VAL A 78 -2.28 13.87 -13.94
C VAL A 78 -3.64 14.31 -13.43
N LEU A 79 -3.98 13.93 -12.19
CA LEU A 79 -5.19 14.33 -11.48
C LEU A 79 -4.80 15.05 -10.18
N VAL A 80 -5.57 16.05 -9.76
CA VAL A 80 -5.42 16.72 -8.46
C VAL A 80 -6.33 16.01 -7.45
N VAL A 81 -5.82 15.74 -6.25
CA VAL A 81 -6.49 15.02 -5.16
C VAL A 81 -6.42 15.80 -3.86
#